data_AF-A0A522E896-F1
#
_entry.id   AF-A0A522E896-F1
#
_cell.length_a   1.000
_cell.length_b   1.000
_cell.length_c   1.000
_cell.angle_alpha   90.00
_cell.angle_beta   90.00
_cell.angle_gamma   90.00
#
_symmetry.space_group_name_H-M   'P 1'
#
loop_
_entity.id
_entity.type
_entity.pdbx_description
1 polymer ?
#
loop_
_entity_poly.entity_id
_entity_poly.type
_entity_poly.pdbx_seq_one_letter_code
_entity_poly.pdbx_strand_id
1 'polypeptide(L)'
;MQSFFRYLFLVSILFLVVPLVSFAVTSTSFEIDVDPDSAASQKTTSDSFQLESTFEPMVGSTFSSSFSIEQGSAFPWMCGDGFVDPDEECETGGTGSLNGQTCTSRGYYQGTLSCASNCTFNTSGCSYAGAVLVQASGSFSVGISPEDQTTYATLFLLFGSKSSDAKTVLVNGSEEDVKYPTSTSWQAWVFLSLGENTFTITQTGGRASSQEVQVTITRLVMADITADGIVDDYDLSLLATAWGSDDPLSDLNEDGVVDDYDLSILAARWSVTSL
;
A
#
# COMPACT_ATOMS: atom_id res chain seq x y z
N MET A 1 -65.98 -12.15 -72.33
CA MET A 1 -65.86 -13.14 -71.25
C MET A 1 -64.48 -13.78 -71.09
N GLN A 2 -63.48 -13.52 -71.95
CA GLN A 2 -62.14 -14.12 -71.84
C GLN A 2 -61.12 -13.30 -71.00
N SER A 3 -61.32 -11.99 -70.85
CA SER A 3 -60.39 -11.13 -70.09
C SER A 3 -60.57 -11.21 -68.57
N PHE A 4 -61.77 -11.57 -68.11
CA PHE A 4 -62.08 -11.66 -66.68
C PHE A 4 -61.46 -12.91 -66.02
N PHE A 5 -61.38 -14.02 -66.76
CA PHE A 5 -60.78 -15.28 -66.28
C PHE A 5 -59.25 -15.21 -66.19
N ARG A 6 -58.59 -14.43 -67.06
CA ARG A 6 -57.14 -14.17 -66.98
C ARG A 6 -56.76 -13.33 -65.75
N TYR A 7 -57.61 -12.38 -65.37
CA TYR A 7 -57.37 -11.55 -64.17
C TYR A 7 -57.53 -12.36 -62.88
N LEU A 8 -58.54 -13.24 -62.80
CA LEU A 8 -58.73 -14.09 -61.63
C LEU A 8 -57.57 -15.08 -61.42
N PHE A 9 -57.01 -15.63 -62.50
CA PHE A 9 -55.90 -16.58 -62.42
C PHE A 9 -54.58 -15.91 -62.02
N LEU A 10 -54.33 -14.67 -62.50
CA LEU A 10 -53.15 -13.89 -62.10
C LEU A 10 -53.19 -13.42 -60.64
N VAL A 11 -54.37 -13.03 -60.14
CA VAL A 11 -54.54 -12.62 -58.73
C VAL A 11 -54.39 -13.82 -57.77
N SER A 12 -54.82 -15.02 -58.18
CA SER A 12 -54.69 -16.23 -57.35
C SER A 12 -53.25 -16.76 -57.26
N ILE A 13 -52.42 -16.56 -58.29
CA ILE A 13 -50.99 -16.92 -58.24
C ILE A 13 -50.22 -15.90 -57.38
N LEU A 14 -50.59 -14.62 -57.41
CA LEU A 14 -49.94 -13.58 -56.61
C LEU A 14 -50.07 -13.83 -55.10
N PHE A 15 -51.16 -14.46 -54.64
CA PHE A 15 -51.33 -14.82 -53.22
C PHE A 15 -50.58 -16.08 -52.78
N LEU A 16 -50.04 -16.88 -53.70
CA LEU A 16 -49.35 -18.15 -53.42
C LEU A 16 -47.82 -18.01 -53.34
N VAL A 17 -47.26 -16.85 -53.71
CA VAL A 17 -45.80 -16.59 -53.75
C VAL A 17 -45.36 -15.39 -52.92
N VAL A 18 -46.26 -14.72 -52.19
CA VAL A 18 -45.86 -13.70 -51.21
C VAL A 18 -45.46 -14.43 -49.94
N PRO A 19 -44.16 -14.46 -49.56
CA PRO A 19 -43.79 -14.95 -48.25
C PRO A 19 -44.53 -14.10 -47.22
N LEU A 20 -45.24 -14.74 -46.30
CA LEU A 20 -45.69 -14.11 -45.07
C LEU A 20 -44.42 -13.62 -44.36
N VAL A 21 -44.03 -12.38 -44.64
CA VAL A 21 -43.08 -11.66 -43.81
C VAL A 21 -43.78 -11.46 -42.49
N SER A 22 -43.55 -12.38 -41.56
CA SER A 22 -43.75 -12.12 -40.14
C SER A 22 -42.90 -10.91 -39.83
N PHE A 23 -43.53 -9.73 -39.77
CA PHE A 23 -42.95 -8.57 -39.12
C PHE A 23 -42.89 -8.92 -37.63
N ALA A 24 -41.85 -9.65 -37.23
CA ALA A 24 -41.43 -9.64 -35.85
C ALA A 24 -40.97 -8.21 -35.59
N VAL A 25 -41.77 -7.46 -34.84
CA VAL A 25 -41.33 -6.18 -34.29
C VAL A 25 -40.24 -6.52 -33.29
N THR A 26 -38.98 -6.44 -33.72
CA THR A 26 -37.83 -6.61 -32.84
C THR A 26 -37.70 -5.35 -31.99
N SER A 27 -37.86 -5.54 -30.68
CA SER A 27 -37.57 -4.61 -29.59
C SER A 27 -38.31 -3.26 -29.61
N THR A 28 -39.28 -3.11 -28.72
CA THR A 28 -39.62 -1.79 -28.17
C THR A 28 -38.58 -1.45 -27.10
N SER A 29 -37.67 -0.51 -27.39
CA SER A 29 -36.85 0.12 -26.34
C SER A 29 -37.70 1.17 -25.65
N PHE A 30 -37.91 1.01 -24.35
CA PHE A 30 -38.41 2.10 -23.50
C PHE A 30 -37.21 2.67 -22.74
N GLU A 31 -37.20 3.98 -22.56
CA GLU A 31 -36.20 4.68 -21.75
C GLU A 31 -36.91 5.12 -20.47
N ILE A 32 -36.34 4.77 -19.31
CA ILE A 32 -36.84 5.25 -18.02
C ILE A 32 -36.14 6.59 -17.77
N ASP A 33 -36.90 7.68 -17.88
CA ASP A 33 -36.43 9.00 -17.47
C ASP A 33 -36.78 9.21 -15.98
N VAL A 34 -35.76 9.20 -15.12
CA VAL A 34 -35.94 9.42 -13.68
C VAL A 34 -35.62 10.88 -13.40
N ASP A 35 -36.65 11.69 -13.17
CA ASP A 35 -36.52 13.10 -12.80
C ASP A 35 -35.88 13.25 -11.40
N PRO A 36 -34.61 13.71 -11.30
CA PRO A 36 -33.89 13.78 -10.03
C PRO A 36 -34.39 14.89 -9.10
N ASP A 37 -35.24 15.82 -9.58
CA ASP A 37 -35.74 16.96 -8.79
C ASP A 37 -37.08 16.67 -8.10
N SER A 38 -37.68 15.51 -8.33
CA SER A 38 -38.83 15.05 -7.58
C SER A 38 -38.39 14.46 -6.24
N ALA A 39 -38.31 15.32 -5.22
CA ALA A 39 -37.96 14.99 -3.84
C ALA A 39 -38.98 14.04 -3.16
N ALA A 40 -39.04 12.80 -3.60
CA ALA A 40 -39.57 11.68 -2.85
C ALA A 40 -38.38 10.80 -2.46
N SER A 41 -37.82 11.07 -1.28
CA SER A 41 -36.93 10.13 -0.59
C SER A 41 -37.74 8.88 -0.23
N GLN A 42 -37.86 7.95 -1.18
CA GLN A 42 -38.32 6.60 -0.92
C GLN A 42 -37.10 5.68 -0.96
N LYS A 43 -36.53 5.50 0.23
CA LYS A 43 -35.52 4.48 0.50
C LYS A 43 -36.23 3.12 0.49
N THR A 44 -36.29 2.44 -0.64
CA THR A 44 -36.75 1.05 -0.72
C THR A 44 -35.56 0.10 -0.79
N THR A 45 -35.52 -0.87 0.14
CA THR A 45 -34.40 -1.81 0.31
C THR A 45 -34.53 -3.08 -0.55
N SER A 46 -35.58 -3.18 -1.37
CA SER A 46 -35.81 -4.26 -2.34
C SER A 46 -37.20 -4.04 -2.94
N ASP A 47 -37.30 -3.70 -4.22
CA ASP A 47 -38.56 -3.67 -4.95
C ASP A 47 -38.52 -4.68 -6.10
N SER A 48 -39.58 -5.50 -6.21
CA SER A 48 -39.79 -6.40 -7.34
C SER A 48 -40.63 -5.68 -8.39
N PHE A 49 -40.02 -5.30 -9.52
CA PHE A 49 -40.76 -4.78 -10.65
C PHE A 49 -41.24 -5.95 -11.52
N GLN A 50 -42.56 -6.11 -11.61
CA GLN A 50 -43.18 -7.03 -12.57
C GLN A 50 -43.48 -6.23 -13.84
N LEU A 51 -42.78 -6.55 -14.92
CA LEU A 51 -43.12 -6.08 -16.26
C LEU A 51 -44.08 -7.08 -16.88
N GLU A 52 -45.37 -6.93 -16.62
CA GLU A 52 -46.39 -7.62 -17.39
C GLU A 52 -46.44 -7.03 -18.80
N SER A 53 -45.96 -7.79 -19.78
CA SER A 53 -46.25 -7.52 -21.19
C SER A 53 -47.19 -8.60 -21.72
N THR A 54 -48.25 -8.17 -22.40
CA THR A 54 -49.17 -9.07 -23.09
C THR A 54 -48.91 -8.93 -24.58
N PHE A 55 -48.36 -9.96 -25.20
CA PHE A 55 -48.25 -10.01 -26.65
C PHE A 55 -49.29 -11.02 -27.19
N GLU A 56 -50.25 -10.47 -27.93
CA GLU A 56 -51.33 -11.09 -28.72
C GLU A 56 -52.73 -11.31 -28.07
N PRO A 57 -53.84 -10.99 -28.79
CA PRO A 57 -55.17 -10.83 -28.20
C PRO A 57 -56.03 -12.11 -28.07
N MET A 58 -55.49 -13.33 -28.17
CA MET A 58 -56.33 -14.55 -28.20
C MET A 58 -55.86 -15.74 -27.36
N VAL A 59 -54.67 -15.73 -26.75
CA VAL A 59 -54.23 -16.80 -25.85
C VAL A 59 -53.58 -16.15 -24.63
N GLY A 60 -54.28 -16.16 -23.50
CA GLY A 60 -53.86 -15.53 -22.25
C GLY A 60 -52.71 -16.26 -21.55
N SER A 61 -51.56 -16.38 -22.21
CA SER A 61 -50.32 -16.81 -21.58
C SER A 61 -49.56 -15.57 -21.11
N THR A 62 -49.63 -15.30 -19.81
CA THR A 62 -48.79 -14.31 -19.15
C THR A 62 -47.37 -14.85 -19.05
N PHE A 63 -46.41 -14.17 -19.66
CA PHE A 63 -44.99 -14.41 -19.38
C PHE A 63 -44.55 -13.34 -18.36
N SER A 64 -44.34 -13.76 -17.12
CA SER A 64 -43.68 -12.93 -16.12
C SER A 64 -42.19 -13.29 -16.14
N SER A 65 -41.36 -12.29 -16.39
CA SER A 65 -39.93 -12.36 -16.13
C SER A 65 -39.64 -11.51 -14.90
N SER A 66 -39.41 -12.17 -13.77
CA SER A 66 -38.89 -11.53 -12.58
C SER A 66 -37.37 -11.43 -12.68
N PHE A 67 -36.84 -10.21 -12.65
CA PHE A 67 -35.42 -9.96 -12.47
C PHE A 67 -35.26 -9.18 -11.16
N SER A 68 -34.45 -9.71 -10.26
CA SER A 68 -34.06 -9.04 -9.02
C SER A 68 -32.92 -8.10 -9.34
N ILE A 69 -33.10 -6.79 -9.19
CA ILE A 69 -31.96 -5.89 -9.10
C ILE A 69 -31.38 -6.08 -7.69
N GLU A 70 -30.43 -7.00 -7.57
CA GLU A 70 -29.52 -6.91 -6.44
C GLU A 70 -28.53 -5.79 -6.73
N GLN A 71 -28.82 -4.64 -6.12
CA GLN A 71 -27.93 -3.49 -5.93
C GLN A 71 -27.90 -2.44 -7.04
N GLY A 72 -28.47 -1.29 -6.70
CA GLY A 72 -28.40 -0.05 -7.47
C GLY A 72 -28.46 1.17 -6.55
N SER A 73 -27.64 1.21 -5.51
CA SER A 73 -27.16 2.47 -4.89
C SER A 73 -26.10 2.18 -3.82
N ALA A 74 -24.90 2.73 -4.05
CA ALA A 74 -23.68 2.67 -3.25
C ALA A 74 -23.04 1.29 -3.18
N PHE A 75 -21.95 1.07 -3.93
CA PHE A 75 -20.96 0.04 -3.56
C PHE A 75 -20.57 0.35 -2.11
N PRO A 76 -20.95 -0.47 -1.12
CA PRO A 76 -20.29 -0.39 0.16
C PRO A 76 -18.85 -0.84 -0.14
N TRP A 77 -17.88 0.06 0.00
CA TRP A 77 -16.47 -0.27 0.12
C TRP A 77 -16.37 -1.47 1.08
N MET A 78 -16.13 -2.66 0.53
CA MET A 78 -16.32 -3.93 1.23
C MET A 78 -14.97 -4.57 1.46
N CYS A 79 -14.46 -4.36 2.67
CA CYS A 79 -13.24 -5.00 3.11
C CYS A 79 -13.33 -6.51 2.94
N GLY A 80 -12.38 -7.10 2.21
CA GLY A 80 -12.37 -8.54 1.92
C GLY A 80 -12.84 -8.94 0.52
N ASP A 81 -13.07 -8.00 -0.39
CA ASP A 81 -13.50 -8.26 -1.77
C ASP A 81 -12.36 -8.49 -2.81
N GLY A 82 -11.11 -8.36 -2.36
CA GLY A 82 -9.89 -8.57 -3.15
C GLY A 82 -9.36 -7.31 -3.85
N PHE A 83 -10.00 -6.15 -3.71
CA PHE A 83 -9.56 -4.88 -4.25
C PHE A 83 -9.27 -3.88 -3.12
N VAL A 84 -8.40 -2.90 -3.38
CA VAL A 84 -8.18 -1.79 -2.42
C VAL A 84 -8.98 -0.61 -2.94
N ASP A 85 -10.11 -0.35 -2.30
CA ASP A 85 -10.96 0.74 -2.71
C ASP A 85 -10.55 2.08 -2.02
N PRO A 86 -10.81 3.27 -2.59
CA PRO A 86 -10.50 4.59 -2.01
C PRO A 86 -10.71 4.88 -0.49
N ASP A 87 -11.61 4.20 0.22
CA ASP A 87 -11.78 4.35 1.68
C ASP A 87 -11.05 3.26 2.51
N GLU A 88 -10.28 2.39 1.83
CA GLU A 88 -9.53 1.30 2.42
C GLU A 88 -8.02 1.57 2.36
N GLU A 89 -7.33 1.28 3.46
CA GLU A 89 -5.89 1.44 3.51
C GLU A 89 -5.17 0.26 2.86
N CYS A 90 -5.75 -0.92 3.00
CA CYS A 90 -5.26 -2.22 2.53
C CYS A 90 -6.42 -3.18 2.42
N GLU A 91 -6.15 -4.36 1.87
CA GLU A 91 -7.17 -5.38 1.64
C GLU A 91 -6.89 -6.70 2.38
N THR A 92 -7.96 -7.30 2.93
CA THR A 92 -7.88 -8.56 3.68
C THR A 92 -8.31 -9.77 2.88
N GLY A 93 -7.60 -10.90 3.02
CA GLY A 93 -7.92 -12.10 2.23
C GLY A 93 -7.38 -12.06 0.79
N GLY A 94 -7.36 -13.21 0.12
CA GLY A 94 -6.66 -13.38 -1.15
C GLY A 94 -5.14 -13.26 -1.02
N THR A 95 -4.48 -12.59 -1.98
CA THR A 95 -3.03 -12.32 -1.94
C THR A 95 -2.65 -11.15 -1.02
N GLY A 96 -3.60 -10.59 -0.23
CA GLY A 96 -3.34 -9.53 0.75
C GLY A 96 -2.70 -8.29 0.14
N SER A 97 -3.50 -7.43 -0.50
CA SER A 97 -2.96 -6.21 -1.11
C SER A 97 -2.73 -5.15 -0.04
N LEU A 98 -1.46 -4.87 0.26
CA LEU A 98 -1.07 -3.77 1.15
C LEU A 98 -0.95 -2.44 0.41
N ASN A 99 -1.45 -2.34 -0.83
CA ASN A 99 -1.28 -1.17 -1.69
C ASN A 99 0.21 -0.74 -1.84
N GLY A 100 1.10 -1.73 -1.92
CA GLY A 100 2.56 -1.54 -1.97
C GLY A 100 3.19 -1.02 -0.67
N GLN A 101 2.47 -1.01 0.44
CA GLN A 101 2.95 -0.52 1.73
C GLN A 101 3.70 -1.61 2.50
N THR A 102 4.69 -1.19 3.25
CA THR A 102 5.53 -2.03 4.10
C THR A 102 5.58 -1.44 5.51
N CYS A 103 6.12 -2.20 6.48
CA CYS A 103 6.38 -1.64 7.81
C CYS A 103 7.25 -0.37 7.72
N THR A 104 8.24 -0.39 6.82
CA THR A 104 9.12 0.76 6.53
C THR A 104 8.36 1.96 5.99
N SER A 105 7.43 1.77 5.05
CA SER A 105 6.62 2.90 4.56
C SER A 105 5.62 3.41 5.60
N ARG A 106 5.34 2.63 6.65
CA ARG A 106 4.46 2.97 7.77
C ARG A 106 5.20 3.49 9.00
N GLY A 107 6.50 3.75 8.89
CA GLY A 107 7.32 4.37 9.95
C GLY A 107 7.92 3.39 10.96
N TYR A 108 7.98 2.10 10.64
CA TYR A 108 8.63 1.06 11.45
C TYR A 108 9.93 0.60 10.79
N TYR A 109 10.88 0.09 11.57
CA TYR A 109 12.17 -0.38 11.03
C TYR A 109 11.99 -1.61 10.15
N GLN A 110 11.31 -2.63 10.68
CA GLN A 110 11.15 -3.92 10.02
C GLN A 110 9.84 -4.61 10.41
N GLY A 111 9.69 -5.85 9.96
CA GLY A 111 8.58 -6.73 10.30
C GLY A 111 7.64 -6.96 9.12
N THR A 112 6.49 -7.56 9.42
CA THR A 112 5.47 -7.89 8.43
C THR A 112 4.25 -7.02 8.66
N LEU A 113 3.98 -6.13 7.70
CA LEU A 113 2.76 -5.34 7.69
C LEU A 113 1.62 -6.25 7.28
N SER A 114 0.50 -6.17 7.99
CA SER A 114 -0.70 -6.94 7.67
C SER A 114 -1.90 -6.01 7.55
N CYS A 115 -2.99 -6.51 7.00
CA CYS A 115 -4.25 -5.79 6.95
C CYS A 115 -5.22 -6.35 7.98
N ALA A 116 -5.81 -5.50 8.82
CA ALA A 116 -6.85 -5.91 9.77
C ALA A 116 -8.20 -6.05 9.07
N SER A 117 -9.12 -6.82 9.67
CA SER A 117 -10.46 -7.14 9.14
C SER A 117 -11.40 -5.94 8.91
N ASN A 118 -10.94 -4.74 9.23
CA ASN A 118 -11.59 -3.46 8.99
C ASN A 118 -10.87 -2.63 7.91
N CYS A 119 -9.99 -3.26 7.11
CA CYS A 119 -9.23 -2.66 6.02
C CYS A 119 -8.35 -1.47 6.41
N THR A 120 -7.90 -1.50 7.67
CA THR A 120 -6.83 -0.63 8.17
C THR A 120 -5.54 -1.41 8.31
N PHE A 121 -4.40 -0.73 8.18
CA PHE A 121 -3.11 -1.36 8.41
C PHE A 121 -3.00 -1.88 9.84
N ASN A 122 -2.67 -3.16 9.97
CA ASN A 122 -2.28 -3.74 11.23
C ASN A 122 -0.75 -3.79 11.32
N THR A 123 -0.22 -2.87 12.13
CA THR A 123 1.21 -2.72 12.40
C THR A 123 1.67 -3.54 13.60
N SER A 124 0.85 -4.43 14.16
CA SER A 124 1.24 -5.29 15.29
C SER A 124 2.40 -6.23 14.98
N GLY A 125 2.55 -6.61 13.69
CA GLY A 125 3.68 -7.38 13.18
C GLY A 125 4.86 -6.52 12.72
N CYS A 126 4.71 -5.19 12.74
CA CYS A 126 5.79 -4.26 12.52
C CYS A 126 6.53 -4.03 13.82
N SER A 127 7.85 -3.99 13.74
CA SER A 127 8.69 -3.92 14.90
C SER A 127 9.75 -2.86 14.73
N TYR A 128 10.07 -2.26 15.87
CA TYR A 128 11.35 -1.61 16.06
C TYR A 128 12.38 -2.58 16.61
N ALA A 129 12.09 -3.88 16.80
CA ALA A 129 13.09 -4.87 17.23
C ALA A 129 14.28 -4.82 16.26
N GLY A 130 15.50 -4.79 16.79
CA GLY A 130 16.69 -4.29 16.12
C GLY A 130 17.06 -2.90 16.63
N ALA A 131 16.11 -1.96 16.66
CA ALA A 131 16.26 -0.62 17.21
C ALA A 131 16.09 -0.55 18.74
N VAL A 132 17.13 -0.08 19.44
CA VAL A 132 17.03 0.55 20.75
C VAL A 132 16.19 1.81 20.66
N LEU A 133 15.13 1.83 21.47
CA LEU A 133 14.35 3.02 21.73
C LEU A 133 15.06 3.82 22.82
N VAL A 134 15.77 4.88 22.44
CA VAL A 134 16.22 5.89 23.40
C VAL A 134 14.98 6.67 23.82
N GLN A 135 14.43 6.33 24.99
CA GLN A 135 13.25 7.01 25.52
C GLN A 135 13.62 8.36 26.13
N ALA A 136 13.10 9.44 25.56
CA ALA A 136 13.01 10.72 26.26
C ALA A 136 11.58 10.93 26.73
N SER A 137 11.28 10.42 27.92
CA SER A 137 10.06 10.71 28.69
C SER A 137 8.71 10.48 27.97
N GLY A 138 7.92 9.52 28.46
CA GLY A 138 6.56 9.28 27.96
C GLY A 138 6.54 8.53 26.63
N SER A 139 5.66 8.94 25.70
CA SER A 139 5.46 8.25 24.40
C SER A 139 6.45 8.68 23.30
N PHE A 140 7.44 9.51 23.63
CA PHE A 140 8.49 9.95 22.70
C PHE A 140 9.68 8.99 22.75
N SER A 141 10.04 8.47 21.59
CA SER A 141 11.17 7.57 21.42
C SER A 141 11.93 7.89 20.15
N VAL A 142 13.22 7.62 20.19
CA VAL A 142 14.10 7.58 19.02
C VAL A 142 14.61 6.16 18.89
N GLY A 143 14.30 5.51 17.77
CA GLY A 143 14.80 4.18 17.44
C GLY A 143 16.15 4.27 16.74
N ILE A 144 17.16 3.63 17.32
CA ILE A 144 18.48 3.35 16.73
C ILE A 144 18.88 1.94 17.09
N SER A 145 19.37 1.11 16.18
CA SER A 145 19.90 -0.20 16.60
C SER A 145 21.21 -0.01 17.36
N PRO A 146 21.34 -0.52 18.60
CA PRO A 146 22.54 -0.31 19.43
C PRO A 146 23.72 -1.17 18.95
N GLU A 147 23.44 -2.26 18.23
CA GLU A 147 24.42 -3.11 17.55
C GLU A 147 24.89 -2.46 16.23
N ASP A 148 24.15 -1.45 15.73
CA ASP A 148 24.41 -0.71 14.48
C ASP A 148 24.66 0.80 14.68
N GLN A 149 25.20 1.23 15.83
CA GLN A 149 25.71 2.61 15.96
C GLN A 149 26.94 2.86 15.07
N THR A 150 27.39 1.84 14.36
CA THR A 150 28.43 1.86 13.34
C THR A 150 27.83 1.47 11.99
N THR A 151 28.13 2.24 10.95
CA THR A 151 27.66 1.94 9.58
C THR A 151 28.67 2.39 8.53
N TYR A 152 28.63 1.79 7.35
CA TYR A 152 29.37 2.28 6.18
C TYR A 152 28.53 3.26 5.33
N ALA A 153 27.21 3.32 5.57
CA ALA A 153 26.29 4.13 4.80
C ALA A 153 26.50 5.64 5.03
N THR A 154 26.32 6.43 3.98
CA THR A 154 26.38 7.91 4.07
C THR A 154 25.06 8.51 4.53
N LEU A 155 23.97 7.76 4.37
CA LEU A 155 22.62 8.15 4.77
C LEU A 155 22.14 7.16 5.82
N PHE A 156 21.59 7.69 6.91
CA PHE A 156 21.02 6.89 7.99
C PHE A 156 19.59 7.34 8.27
N LEU A 157 18.70 6.39 8.50
CA LEU A 157 17.30 6.67 8.83
C LEU A 157 17.14 6.74 10.34
N LEU A 158 16.93 7.95 10.87
CA LEU A 158 16.42 8.13 12.21
C LEU A 158 14.90 7.99 12.17
N PHE A 159 14.33 7.31 13.15
CA PHE A 159 12.87 7.18 13.28
C PHE A 159 12.47 7.06 14.74
N GLY A 160 11.17 7.09 15.00
CA GLY A 160 10.64 6.77 16.31
C GLY A 160 9.19 7.21 16.49
N SER A 161 8.75 7.21 17.75
CA SER A 161 7.42 7.68 18.11
C SER A 161 7.47 9.09 18.68
N LYS A 162 6.43 9.89 18.43
CA LYS A 162 6.19 11.18 19.07
C LYS A 162 4.95 11.13 19.95
N SER A 163 4.90 12.02 20.95
CA SER A 163 3.70 12.18 21.77
C SER A 163 2.49 12.62 20.94
N SER A 164 1.28 12.21 21.34
CA SER A 164 0.04 12.69 20.74
C SER A 164 -0.11 14.21 20.83
N ASP A 165 0.45 14.81 21.88
CA ASP A 165 0.38 16.26 22.14
C ASP A 165 1.50 17.04 21.41
N ALA A 166 2.49 16.33 20.86
CA ALA A 166 3.58 16.93 20.12
C ALA A 166 3.15 17.28 18.70
N LYS A 167 3.39 18.53 18.31
CA LYS A 167 3.14 19.04 16.96
C LYS A 167 4.23 18.60 16.01
N THR A 168 5.50 18.79 16.40
CA THR A 168 6.65 18.55 15.52
C THR A 168 7.81 17.91 16.27
N VAL A 169 8.65 17.20 15.53
CA VAL A 169 9.96 16.67 15.93
C VAL A 169 11.03 17.47 15.18
N LEU A 170 12.08 17.82 15.91
CA LEU A 170 13.23 18.58 15.42
C LEU A 170 14.47 17.70 15.51
N VAL A 171 15.21 17.59 14.41
CA VAL A 171 16.52 16.94 14.34
C VAL A 171 17.55 18.04 14.14
N ASN A 172 18.51 18.16 15.06
CA ASN A 172 19.45 19.29 15.14
C ASN A 172 18.76 20.67 15.12
N GLY A 173 17.55 20.75 15.68
CA GLY A 173 16.74 21.97 15.71
C GLY A 173 15.99 22.30 14.42
N SER A 174 16.02 21.42 13.40
CA SER A 174 15.29 21.59 12.14
C SER A 174 14.19 20.53 11.97
N GLU A 175 13.08 20.91 11.35
CA GLU A 175 11.99 20.00 10.94
C GLU A 175 11.96 19.72 9.43
N GLU A 176 12.87 20.31 8.66
CA GLU A 176 12.83 20.32 7.19
C GLU A 176 12.83 18.91 6.57
N ASP A 177 13.68 18.01 7.10
CA ASP A 177 13.84 16.64 6.60
C ASP A 177 12.98 15.61 7.37
N VAL A 178 12.16 16.08 8.33
CA VAL A 178 11.35 15.22 9.19
C VAL A 178 10.00 14.92 8.53
N LYS A 179 9.72 13.64 8.28
CA LYS A 179 8.45 13.15 7.76
C LYS A 179 7.66 12.43 8.85
N TYR A 180 6.34 12.46 8.71
CA TYR A 180 5.41 11.80 9.64
C TYR A 180 4.59 10.74 8.90
N PRO A 181 5.06 9.47 8.87
CA PRO A 181 4.32 8.37 8.25
C PRO A 181 2.94 8.14 8.88
N THR A 182 2.82 8.40 10.18
CA THR A 182 1.56 8.34 10.94
C THR A 182 1.43 9.56 11.86
N SER A 183 0.29 9.70 12.54
CA SER A 183 0.06 10.78 13.50
C SER A 183 0.97 10.73 14.74
N THR A 184 1.62 9.60 14.99
CA THR A 184 2.48 9.35 16.16
C THR A 184 3.86 8.81 15.81
N SER A 185 4.19 8.63 14.54
CA SER A 185 5.53 8.22 14.09
C SER A 185 6.21 9.35 13.33
N TRP A 186 7.53 9.36 13.38
CA TRP A 186 8.36 10.29 12.63
C TRP A 186 9.57 9.55 12.07
N GLN A 187 10.11 10.08 10.98
CA GLN A 187 11.34 9.60 10.37
C GLN A 187 12.10 10.74 9.72
N ALA A 188 13.42 10.69 9.74
CA ALA A 188 14.29 11.68 9.14
C ALA A 188 15.55 11.02 8.60
N TRP A 189 15.91 11.33 7.36
CA TRP A 189 17.19 10.92 6.80
C TRP A 189 18.26 11.91 7.22
N VAL A 190 19.37 11.40 7.75
CA VAL A 190 20.52 12.21 8.13
C VAL A 190 21.76 11.81 7.35
N PHE A 191 22.57 12.80 7.01
CA PHE A 191 23.86 12.59 6.37
C PHE A 191 24.95 12.34 7.42
N LEU A 192 25.78 11.34 7.15
CA LEU A 192 26.91 10.96 8.00
C LEU A 192 28.24 11.32 7.33
N SER A 193 29.03 12.13 8.02
CA SER A 193 30.46 12.29 7.73
C SER A 193 31.24 11.10 8.28
N LEU A 194 32.44 10.82 7.75
CA LEU A 194 33.31 9.79 8.35
C LEU A 194 33.59 10.12 9.82
N GLY A 195 33.61 9.11 10.68
CA GLY A 195 33.74 9.24 12.13
C GLY A 195 32.40 9.45 12.85
N GLU A 196 32.46 10.01 14.06
CA GLU A 196 31.28 10.20 14.92
C GLU A 196 30.39 11.33 14.43
N ASN A 197 29.08 11.07 14.32
CA ASN A 197 28.06 12.06 14.02
C ASN A 197 27.03 12.08 15.16
N THR A 198 26.88 13.21 15.83
CA THR A 198 25.90 13.36 16.91
C THR A 198 24.70 14.17 16.44
N PHE A 199 23.51 13.62 16.67
CA PHE A 199 22.23 14.23 16.38
C PHE A 199 21.47 14.52 17.67
N THR A 200 20.92 15.72 17.78
CA THR A 200 20.04 16.12 18.88
C THR A 200 18.59 16.11 18.40
N ILE A 201 17.77 15.26 19.00
CA ILE A 201 16.35 15.11 18.66
C ILE A 201 15.50 15.65 19.81
N THR A 202 14.53 16.50 19.47
CA THR A 202 13.53 17.03 20.40
C THR A 202 12.15 16.98 19.76
N GLN A 203 11.10 17.02 20.58
CA GLN A 203 9.74 17.25 20.12
C GLN A 203 9.17 18.52 20.74
N THR A 204 8.31 19.23 20.01
CA THR A 204 7.65 20.44 20.49
C THR A 204 6.14 20.27 20.54
N GLY A 205 5.51 20.72 21.62
CA GLY A 205 4.07 20.70 21.83
C GLY A 205 3.60 22.00 22.47
N GLY A 206 2.89 22.83 21.72
CA GLY A 206 2.43 24.13 22.22
C GLY A 206 3.57 25.09 22.55
N ARG A 207 3.80 25.41 23.83
CA ARG A 207 4.89 26.29 24.31
C ARG A 207 6.07 25.53 24.94
N ALA A 208 6.02 24.20 24.99
CA ALA A 208 7.04 23.39 25.66
C ALA A 208 7.79 22.50 24.66
N SER A 209 9.10 22.38 24.87
CA SER A 209 9.96 21.38 24.23
C SER A 209 10.18 20.21 25.18
N SER A 210 10.35 19.00 24.63
CA SER A 210 10.79 17.84 25.41
C SER A 210 12.23 17.98 25.87
N GLN A 211 12.68 17.01 26.69
CA GLN A 211 14.10 16.76 26.88
C GLN A 211 14.77 16.40 25.55
N GLU A 212 16.04 16.78 25.43
CA GLU A 212 16.89 16.47 24.29
C GLU A 212 17.35 15.02 24.34
N VAL A 213 17.14 14.29 23.24
CA VAL A 213 17.75 12.98 23.02
C VAL A 213 18.97 13.18 22.15
N GLN A 214 20.12 12.67 22.58
CA GLN A 214 21.30 12.62 21.74
C GLN A 214 21.50 11.21 21.22
N VAL A 215 21.77 11.12 19.92
CA VAL A 215 22.08 9.90 19.20
C VAL A 215 23.43 10.10 18.53
N THR A 216 24.37 9.20 18.75
CA THR A 216 25.66 9.20 18.06
C THR A 216 25.71 8.02 17.11
N ILE A 217 26.03 8.29 15.85
CA ILE A 217 26.23 7.27 14.82
C ILE A 217 27.61 7.48 14.22
N THR A 218 28.43 6.44 14.25
CA THR A 218 29.78 6.45 13.72
C THR A 218 29.76 5.87 12.32
N ARG A 219 30.21 6.65 11.34
CA ARG A 219 30.41 6.15 10.00
C ARG A 219 31.85 5.68 9.83
N LEU A 220 32.02 4.40 9.58
CA LEU A 220 33.34 3.78 9.44
C LEU A 220 33.84 3.89 8.00
N VAL A 221 35.16 3.78 7.85
CA VAL A 221 35.75 3.49 6.55
C VAL A 221 35.30 2.08 6.16
N MET A 222 34.93 1.88 4.90
CA MET A 222 34.57 0.54 4.43
C MET A 222 35.69 -0.45 4.73
N ALA A 223 35.35 -1.56 5.40
CA ALA A 223 36.23 -2.62 5.87
C ALA A 223 37.14 -2.31 7.08
N ASP A 224 36.98 -1.16 7.71
CA ASP A 224 37.49 -0.89 9.06
C ASP A 224 36.47 -1.43 10.07
N ILE A 225 36.59 -2.72 10.37
CA ILE A 225 35.64 -3.49 11.20
C ILE A 225 35.92 -3.23 12.69
N THR A 226 37.17 -2.94 13.03
CA THR A 226 37.60 -2.60 14.40
C THR A 226 37.23 -1.17 14.81
N ALA A 227 36.86 -0.33 13.86
CA ALA A 227 36.54 1.09 14.03
C ALA A 227 37.70 1.93 14.56
N ASP A 228 38.93 1.57 14.20
CA ASP A 228 40.15 2.28 14.64
C ASP A 228 40.64 3.33 13.61
N GLY A 229 39.95 3.40 12.47
CA GLY A 229 40.21 4.35 11.40
C GLY A 229 41.19 3.85 10.34
N ILE A 230 41.65 2.60 10.41
CA ILE A 230 42.58 1.96 9.48
C ILE A 230 42.02 0.59 9.07
N VAL A 231 42.29 0.18 7.83
CA VAL A 231 42.03 -1.22 7.40
C VAL A 231 43.33 -2.02 7.46
N ASP A 232 43.46 -2.96 8.39
CA ASP A 232 44.65 -3.77 8.58
C ASP A 232 44.38 -5.24 8.95
N ASP A 233 45.38 -5.91 9.52
CA ASP A 233 45.32 -7.31 9.90
C ASP A 233 44.41 -7.58 11.10
N TYR A 234 44.10 -6.57 11.92
CA TYR A 234 43.11 -6.68 12.97
C TYR A 234 41.68 -6.74 12.40
N ASP A 235 41.35 -5.96 11.37
CA ASP A 235 40.04 -6.07 10.71
C ASP A 235 39.89 -7.42 10.03
N LEU A 236 40.94 -7.88 9.36
CA LEU A 236 40.96 -9.22 8.76
C LEU A 236 40.73 -10.32 9.80
N SER A 237 41.26 -10.15 11.02
CA SER A 237 41.07 -11.13 12.10
C SER A 237 39.61 -11.20 12.57
N LEU A 238 38.90 -10.06 12.57
CA LEU A 238 37.47 -10.01 12.88
C LEU A 238 36.64 -10.61 11.76
N LEU A 239 36.91 -10.25 10.50
CA LEU A 239 36.25 -10.84 9.34
C LEU A 239 36.41 -12.37 9.31
N ALA A 240 37.62 -12.87 9.57
CA ALA A 240 37.89 -14.31 9.64
C ALA A 240 37.16 -14.99 10.82
N THR A 241 36.88 -14.27 11.91
CA THR A 241 36.10 -14.79 13.05
C THR A 241 34.62 -14.89 12.72
N ALA A 242 34.11 -14.00 11.88
CA ALA A 242 32.74 -13.97 11.40
C ALA A 242 32.49 -14.87 10.16
N TRP A 243 33.49 -15.64 9.71
CA TRP A 243 33.37 -16.42 8.48
C TRP A 243 32.14 -17.35 8.45
N GLY A 244 31.27 -17.16 7.46
CA GLY A 244 30.02 -17.90 7.31
C GLY A 244 28.86 -17.42 8.16
N SER A 245 28.97 -16.29 8.89
CA SER A 245 27.86 -15.64 9.59
C SER A 245 27.24 -14.52 8.76
N ASP A 246 26.18 -13.92 9.29
CA ASP A 246 25.48 -12.73 8.77
C ASP A 246 25.86 -11.47 9.57
N ASP A 247 27.13 -11.37 10.00
CA ASP A 247 27.58 -10.26 10.84
C ASP A 247 27.59 -8.97 10.02
N PRO A 248 26.81 -7.93 10.39
CA PRO A 248 26.57 -6.77 9.53
C PRO A 248 27.80 -5.88 9.31
N LEU A 249 28.83 -5.99 10.16
CA LEU A 249 30.08 -5.23 9.98
C LEU A 249 31.09 -5.99 9.11
N SER A 250 30.98 -7.32 9.06
CA SER A 250 31.87 -8.21 8.32
C SER A 250 31.30 -8.67 6.98
N ASP A 251 29.98 -8.67 6.81
CA ASP A 251 29.25 -8.88 5.55
C ASP A 251 29.22 -7.55 4.78
N LEU A 252 30.33 -7.28 4.08
CA LEU A 252 30.60 -6.00 3.44
C LEU A 252 29.82 -5.80 2.13
N ASN A 253 29.35 -6.89 1.53
CA ASN A 253 28.51 -6.85 0.33
C ASN A 253 27.00 -6.99 0.62
N GLU A 254 26.63 -7.22 1.89
CA GLU A 254 25.26 -7.39 2.41
C GLU A 254 24.50 -8.54 1.72
N ASP A 255 25.18 -9.64 1.39
CA ASP A 255 24.55 -10.81 0.77
C ASP A 255 24.05 -11.86 1.79
N GLY A 256 24.30 -11.61 3.07
CA GLY A 256 23.86 -12.40 4.21
C GLY A 256 24.86 -13.47 4.65
N VAL A 257 26.06 -13.55 4.05
CA VAL A 257 27.12 -14.49 4.44
C VAL A 257 28.50 -13.84 4.29
N VAL A 258 29.29 -13.87 5.37
CA VAL A 258 30.71 -13.49 5.32
C VAL A 258 31.53 -14.56 4.58
N ASP A 259 32.07 -14.23 3.41
CA ASP A 259 32.86 -15.14 2.59
C ASP A 259 34.07 -14.50 1.86
N ASP A 260 34.55 -15.13 0.79
CA ASP A 260 35.71 -14.66 0.04
C ASP A 260 35.44 -13.36 -0.75
N TYR A 261 34.17 -13.01 -1.00
CA TYR A 261 33.82 -11.70 -1.54
C TYR A 261 34.08 -10.59 -0.52
N ASP A 262 33.70 -10.76 0.74
CA ASP A 262 33.97 -9.76 1.78
C ASP A 262 35.47 -9.59 2.02
N LEU A 263 36.19 -10.72 2.04
CA LEU A 263 37.65 -10.69 2.11
C LEU A 263 38.25 -9.88 0.94
N SER A 264 37.71 -10.02 -0.26
CA SER A 264 38.19 -9.27 -1.43
C SER A 264 37.93 -7.77 -1.30
N ILE A 265 36.81 -7.37 -0.70
CA ILE A 265 36.46 -5.98 -0.42
C ILE A 265 37.42 -5.40 0.62
N LEU A 266 37.67 -6.12 1.72
CA LEU A 266 38.63 -5.72 2.74
C LEU A 266 40.04 -5.57 2.16
N ALA A 267 40.51 -6.57 1.41
CA ALA A 267 41.83 -6.52 0.77
C ALA A 267 41.98 -5.35 -0.22
N ALA A 268 40.90 -4.97 -0.92
CA ALA A 268 40.91 -3.81 -1.82
C ALA A 268 41.02 -2.47 -1.08
N ARG A 269 40.75 -2.45 0.23
CA ARG A 269 40.79 -1.26 1.09
C ARG A 269 41.96 -1.28 2.08
N TRP A 270 42.90 -2.19 1.93
CA TRP A 270 44.05 -2.33 2.83
C TRP A 270 44.82 -1.00 3.01
N SER A 271 45.10 -0.66 4.26
CA SER A 271 45.78 0.58 4.67
C SER A 271 45.07 1.88 4.26
N VAL A 272 43.78 1.83 3.93
CA VAL A 272 42.95 3.05 3.81
C VAL A 272 42.71 3.61 5.20
N THR A 273 42.84 4.92 5.36
CA THR A 273 42.61 5.62 6.63
C THR A 273 41.50 6.66 6.53
N SER A 274 40.73 6.87 7.59
CA SER A 274 39.83 8.04 7.69
C SER A 274 40.67 9.32 7.73
N LEU A 275 40.52 10.19 6.73
CA LEU A 275 41.17 11.52 6.69
C LEU A 275 40.50 12.53 7.63
#